data_AF-A0A1B7LEF0-F1
#
_entry.id   AF-A0A1B7LEF0-F1
#
_cell.length_a   1.000
_cell.length_b   1.000
_cell.length_c   1.000
_cell.angle_alpha   90.00
_cell.angle_beta   90.00
_cell.angle_gamma   90.00
#
_symmetry.space_group_name_H-M   'P 1'
#
loop_
_entity.id
_entity.type
_entity.pdbx_description
1 polymer ?
#
loop_
_entity_poly.entity_id
_entity_poly.type
_entity_poly.pdbx_seq_one_letter_code
_entity_poly.pdbx_strand_id
1 'polypeptide(L)'
;MKSKVFCPVCRVSFLVQEPVQPGDALICPVCGAKLEVTETGAEIKARRFPQEPLVEITERVDTFARLKSYVFNENKSLVLEGLMQKFETYGDFYCPCRFDNVPENICPCLETRMNQVRKEGSCL
;
A
#
# COMPACT_ATOMS: atom_id res chain seq x y z
N MET A 1 19.72 6.70 -14.32
CA MET A 1 19.38 5.27 -14.53
C MET A 1 18.04 5.03 -13.88
N LYS A 2 17.12 4.30 -14.54
CA LYS A 2 15.87 3.88 -13.88
C LYS A 2 16.10 2.54 -13.22
N SER A 3 15.89 2.44 -11.91
CA SER A 3 16.02 1.19 -11.18
C SER A 3 14.65 0.63 -10.84
N LYS A 4 14.49 -0.68 -10.93
CA LYS A 4 13.22 -1.37 -10.67
C LYS A 4 13.15 -1.77 -9.20
N VAL A 5 12.07 -1.40 -8.50
CA VAL A 5 11.82 -1.75 -7.10
C VAL A 5 10.61 -2.68 -7.05
N PHE A 6 10.71 -3.80 -6.33
CA PHE A 6 9.56 -4.65 -6.04
C PHE A 6 8.89 -4.24 -4.71
N CYS A 7 7.58 -3.98 -4.73
CA CYS A 7 6.83 -3.68 -3.51
C CYS A 7 6.31 -4.98 -2.84
N PRO A 8 6.74 -5.32 -1.62
CA PRO A 8 6.28 -6.52 -0.92
C PRO A 8 4.83 -6.44 -0.43
N VAL A 9 4.21 -5.25 -0.44
CA VAL A 9 2.80 -5.06 -0.04
C VAL A 9 1.88 -5.41 -1.20
N CYS A 10 2.01 -4.68 -2.32
CA CYS A 10 1.08 -4.81 -3.45
C CYS A 10 1.55 -5.79 -4.54
N ARG A 11 2.77 -6.34 -4.38
CA ARG A 11 3.43 -7.31 -5.27
C ARG A 11 3.63 -6.83 -6.70
N VAL A 12 3.73 -5.51 -6.88
CA VAL A 12 3.98 -4.86 -8.18
C VAL A 12 5.36 -4.19 -8.14
N SER A 13 6.05 -4.24 -9.28
CA SER A 13 7.28 -3.50 -9.47
C SER A 13 7.03 -2.09 -10.03
N PHE A 14 7.80 -1.12 -9.58
CA PHE A 14 7.77 0.25 -10.09
C PHE A 14 9.20 0.78 -10.33
N LEU A 15 9.29 1.89 -11.06
CA LEU A 15 10.58 2.50 -11.41
C LEU A 15 10.85 3.71 -10.52
N VAL A 16 12.08 3.81 -9.99
CA VAL A 16 12.61 5.02 -9.36
C VAL A 16 13.64 5.66 -10.28
N GLN A 17 13.60 6.99 -10.39
CA GLN A 17 14.50 7.76 -11.26
C GLN A 17 15.76 8.22 -10.52
N GLU A 18 15.61 8.48 -9.23
CA GLU A 18 16.69 8.94 -8.37
C GLU A 18 17.51 7.75 -7.85
N PRO A 19 18.82 7.92 -7.69
CA PRO A 19 19.64 6.93 -7.01
C PRO A 19 19.18 6.81 -5.55
N VAL A 20 18.97 5.58 -5.12
CA VAL A 20 18.61 5.24 -3.73
C VAL A 20 19.73 4.43 -3.10
N GLN A 21 19.83 4.49 -1.78
CA GLN A 21 20.80 3.77 -0.96
C GLN A 21 20.09 2.81 0.01
N PRO A 22 20.77 1.75 0.47
CA PRO A 22 20.26 0.93 1.57
C PRO A 22 19.93 1.80 2.80
N GLY A 23 18.76 1.59 3.39
CA GLY A 23 18.21 2.40 4.48
C GLY A 23 17.27 3.53 4.03
N ASP A 24 17.26 3.88 2.73
CA ASP A 24 16.35 4.92 2.23
C ASP A 24 14.89 4.49 2.35
N ALA A 25 14.04 5.46 2.71
CA ALA A 25 12.59 5.29 2.71
C ALA A 25 12.01 5.65 1.34
N LEU A 26 11.17 4.77 0.79
CA LEU A 26 10.47 4.97 -0.48
C LEU A 26 8.97 4.84 -0.30
N ILE A 27 8.21 5.57 -1.11
CA ILE A 27 6.76 5.40 -1.22
C ILE A 27 6.45 4.62 -2.49
N CYS A 28 5.72 3.51 -2.38
CA CYS A 28 5.20 2.80 -3.53
C CYS A 28 4.12 3.64 -4.23
N PRO A 29 4.32 4.07 -5.49
CA PRO A 29 3.35 4.91 -6.20
C PRO A 29 2.06 4.15 -6.57
N VAL A 30 2.06 2.82 -6.44
CA VAL A 30 0.94 1.95 -6.81
C VAL A 30 -0.04 1.75 -5.65
N CYS A 31 0.47 1.64 -4.41
CA CYS A 31 -0.35 1.31 -3.24
C CYS A 31 -0.19 2.26 -2.05
N GLY A 32 0.72 3.24 -2.12
CA GLY A 32 1.00 4.19 -1.05
C GLY A 32 1.84 3.65 0.10
N ALA A 33 2.24 2.38 0.09
CA ALA A 33 3.04 1.79 1.17
C ALA A 33 4.43 2.44 1.27
N LYS A 34 4.86 2.71 2.51
CA LYS A 34 6.22 3.11 2.85
C LYS A 34 7.12 1.89 2.94
N LEU A 35 8.25 1.94 2.25
CA LEU A 35 9.21 0.84 2.08
C LEU A 35 10.58 1.30 2.55
N GLU A 36 11.40 0.36 3.00
CA GLU A 36 12.81 0.57 3.29
C GLU A 36 13.65 -0.20 2.27
N VAL A 37 14.59 0.49 1.62
CA VAL A 37 15.54 -0.14 0.69
C VAL A 37 16.53 -1.00 1.48
N THR A 38 16.68 -2.26 1.10
CA THR A 38 17.62 -3.19 1.77
C THR A 38 18.86 -3.45 0.92
N GLU A 39 18.71 -3.53 -0.40
CA GLU A 39 19.80 -3.81 -1.33
C GLU A 39 19.62 -2.99 -2.61
N THR A 40 20.71 -2.43 -3.12
CA THR A 40 20.74 -1.65 -4.37
C THR A 40 21.46 -2.42 -5.47
N GLY A 41 20.94 -2.31 -6.70
CA GLY A 41 21.42 -3.06 -7.86
C GLY A 41 20.56 -2.78 -9.10
N ALA A 42 20.59 -3.67 -10.09
CA ALA A 42 19.69 -3.59 -11.26
C ALA A 42 18.21 -3.74 -10.84
N GLU A 43 17.97 -4.58 -9.84
CA GLU A 43 16.69 -4.72 -9.13
C GLU A 43 16.92 -4.38 -7.66
N ILE A 44 16.22 -3.35 -7.19
CA ILE A 44 16.26 -2.89 -5.80
C ILE A 44 15.32 -3.77 -4.98
N LYS A 45 15.87 -4.35 -3.91
CA LYS A 45 15.07 -5.04 -2.90
C LYS A 45 14.65 -4.05 -1.83
N ALA A 46 13.38 -4.12 -1.46
CA ALA A 46 12.82 -3.31 -0.38
C ALA A 46 11.92 -4.18 0.50
N ARG A 47 11.87 -3.83 1.79
CA ARG A 47 10.95 -4.43 2.77
C ARG A 47 9.89 -3.40 3.19
N ARG A 48 8.84 -3.86 3.87
CA ARG A 48 7.90 -2.94 4.55
C ARG A 48 8.70 -2.10 5.56
N PHE A 49 8.47 -0.80 5.58
CA PHE A 49 9.12 0.06 6.55
C PHE A 49 8.63 -0.29 7.97
N PRO A 50 9.50 -0.55 8.96
CA PRO A 50 9.08 -0.97 10.30
C PRO A 50 8.29 0.12 11.03
N GLN A 51 7.02 -0.15 11.34
CA GLN A 51 6.08 0.79 11.97
C GLN A 51 5.02 0.04 12.77
N GLU A 52 4.40 0.72 13.73
CA GLU A 52 3.19 0.22 14.37
C GLU A 52 2.08 0.00 13.32
N PRO A 53 1.31 -1.11 13.38
CA PRO A 53 0.36 -1.45 12.32
C PRO A 53 -0.68 -0.36 12.01
N LEU A 54 -1.21 0.29 13.05
CA LEU A 54 -2.18 1.38 12.89
C LEU A 54 -1.55 2.59 12.18
N VAL A 55 -0.29 2.90 12.48
CA VAL A 55 0.46 3.97 11.81
C VAL A 55 0.70 3.58 10.36
N GLU A 56 1.13 2.35 10.09
CA GLU A 56 1.38 1.85 8.74
C GLU A 56 0.13 1.99 7.85
N ILE A 57 -1.01 1.45 8.29
CA ILE A 57 -2.22 1.45 7.46
C ILE A 57 -2.77 2.85 7.26
N THR A 58 -2.72 3.70 8.28
CA THR A 58 -3.19 5.10 8.21
C THR A 58 -2.35 5.88 7.21
N GLU A 59 -1.02 5.84 7.33
CA GLU A 59 -0.12 6.51 6.38
C GLU A 59 -0.28 5.96 4.96
N ARG A 60 -0.48 4.64 4.82
CA ARG A 60 -0.63 3.97 3.53
C ARG A 60 -1.89 4.41 2.79
N VAL A 61 -3.05 4.42 3.47
CA VAL A 61 -4.30 4.85 2.83
C VAL A 61 -4.29 6.34 2.53
N ASP A 62 -3.73 7.17 3.41
CA ASP A 62 -3.63 8.63 3.22
C ASP A 62 -2.70 8.96 2.04
N THR A 63 -1.56 8.28 1.97
CA THR A 63 -0.62 8.42 0.87
C THR A 63 -1.24 7.97 -0.45
N PHE A 64 -1.95 6.83 -0.47
CA PHE A 64 -2.65 6.37 -1.66
C PHE A 64 -3.73 7.35 -2.11
N ALA A 65 -4.55 7.86 -1.19
CA ALA A 65 -5.58 8.85 -1.48
C ALA A 65 -4.97 10.12 -2.10
N ARG A 66 -3.89 10.64 -1.51
CA ARG A 66 -3.15 11.79 -2.05
C ARG A 66 -2.59 11.53 -3.45
N LEU A 67 -1.96 10.38 -3.68
CA LEU A 67 -1.40 9.99 -4.98
C LEU A 67 -2.47 9.90 -6.08
N LYS A 68 -3.70 9.53 -5.71
CA LYS A 68 -4.83 9.37 -6.63
C LYS A 68 -5.78 10.57 -6.66
N SER A 69 -5.52 11.59 -5.84
CA SER A 69 -6.43 12.73 -5.63
C SER A 69 -7.83 12.29 -5.16
N TYR A 70 -7.89 11.27 -4.31
CA TYR A 70 -9.11 10.80 -3.66
C TYR A 70 -9.31 11.48 -2.30
N VAL A 71 -10.56 11.50 -1.86
CA VAL A 71 -10.97 11.99 -0.54
C VAL A 71 -11.62 10.84 0.24
N PHE A 72 -11.56 10.93 1.56
CA PHE A 72 -12.24 9.99 2.45
C PHE A 72 -13.66 10.48 2.73
N ASN A 73 -14.58 9.53 2.86
CA ASN A 73 -15.90 9.77 3.42
C ASN A 73 -15.89 9.54 4.95
N GLU A 74 -17.06 9.68 5.56
CA GLU A 74 -17.28 9.50 7.00
C GLU A 74 -16.94 8.09 7.52
N ASN A 75 -16.88 7.09 6.64
CA ASN A 75 -16.62 5.70 7.02
C ASN A 75 -15.13 5.37 7.20
N LYS A 76 -14.21 6.33 7.00
CA LYS A 76 -12.75 6.09 7.11
C LYS A 76 -12.38 5.34 8.39
N SER A 77 -12.88 5.79 9.54
CA SER A 77 -12.54 5.19 10.84
C SER A 77 -13.01 3.74 10.94
N LEU A 78 -14.25 3.46 10.51
CA LEU A 78 -14.81 2.10 10.51
C LEU A 78 -14.03 1.15 9.61
N VAL A 79 -13.59 1.63 8.43
CA VAL A 79 -12.76 0.83 7.52
C VAL A 79 -11.39 0.56 8.14
N LEU A 80 -10.76 1.55 8.79
CA LEU A 80 -9.48 1.37 9.48
C LEU A 80 -9.59 0.36 10.62
N GLU A 81 -10.66 0.39 11.42
CA GLU A 81 -10.93 -0.59 12.46
C GLU A 81 -11.04 -2.01 11.88
N GLY A 82 -11.81 -2.18 10.79
CA GLY A 82 -11.93 -3.47 10.12
C GLY A 82 -10.60 -3.98 9.54
N LEU A 83 -9.76 -3.09 8.99
CA LEU A 83 -8.43 -3.43 8.50
C LEU A 83 -7.50 -3.89 9.63
N MET A 84 -7.59 -3.26 10.80
CA MET A 84 -6.82 -3.66 11.99
C MET A 84 -7.26 -5.04 12.51
N GLN A 85 -8.56 -5.30 12.59
CA GLN A 85 -9.06 -6.63 12.96
C GLN A 85 -8.57 -7.73 12.01
N LYS A 86 -8.54 -7.45 10.70
CA LYS A 86 -8.00 -8.36 9.68
C LYS A 86 -6.48 -8.55 9.85
N PHE A 87 -5.74 -7.49 10.17
CA PHE A 87 -4.30 -7.58 10.46
C PHE A 87 -4.01 -8.45 11.68
N GLU A 88 -4.73 -8.23 12.78
CA GLU A 88 -4.57 -9.02 14.02
C GLU A 88 -4.91 -10.50 13.81
N THR A 89 -5.89 -10.79 12.95
CA THR A 89 -6.34 -12.17 12.69
C THR A 89 -5.49 -12.91 11.66
N TYR A 90 -5.05 -12.23 10.59
CA TYR A 90 -4.47 -12.86 9.40
C TYR A 90 -3.07 -12.36 9.04
N GLY A 91 -2.53 -11.38 9.78
CA GLY A 91 -1.19 -10.83 9.59
C GLY A 91 -1.04 -9.81 8.45
N ASP A 92 -2.14 -9.38 7.82
CA ASP A 92 -2.12 -8.29 6.83
C ASP A 92 -3.46 -7.55 6.78
N PHE A 93 -3.46 -6.35 6.20
CA PHE A 93 -4.66 -5.50 6.13
C PHE A 93 -5.56 -5.90 4.95
N TYR A 94 -6.10 -7.10 5.01
CA TYR A 94 -7.11 -7.56 4.05
C TYR A 94 -8.37 -6.69 4.12
N CYS A 95 -8.98 -6.44 2.97
CA CYS A 95 -10.17 -5.60 2.84
C CYS A 95 -11.30 -6.12 3.74
N PRO A 96 -11.81 -5.30 4.69
CA PRO A 96 -12.89 -5.73 5.59
C PRO A 96 -14.21 -5.94 4.85
N CYS A 97 -14.38 -5.32 3.67
CA CYS A 97 -15.57 -5.44 2.83
C CYS A 97 -15.56 -6.71 1.96
N ARG A 98 -14.54 -7.58 2.06
CA ARG A 98 -14.40 -8.82 1.29
C ARG A 98 -14.32 -10.03 2.23
N PHE A 99 -14.92 -11.13 1.79
CA PHE A 99 -14.87 -12.41 2.51
C PHE A 99 -13.46 -13.03 2.45
N ASP A 100 -12.89 -13.10 1.24
CA ASP A 100 -11.60 -13.77 1.00
C ASP A 100 -10.40 -12.95 1.46
N ASN A 101 -9.51 -13.56 2.24
CA ASN A 101 -8.23 -12.96 2.66
C ASN A 101 -7.11 -13.37 1.69
N VAL A 102 -7.24 -12.95 0.44
CA VAL A 102 -6.25 -13.19 -0.64
C VAL A 102 -5.40 -11.95 -0.90
N PRO A 103 -4.18 -12.08 -1.46
CA PRO A 103 -3.27 -10.95 -1.69
C PRO A 103 -3.87 -9.78 -2.49
N GLU A 104 -4.78 -10.07 -3.41
CA GLU A 104 -5.50 -9.09 -4.21
C GLU A 104 -6.39 -8.18 -3.36
N ASN A 105 -6.82 -8.66 -2.18
CA ASN A 105 -7.66 -7.94 -1.25
C ASN A 105 -6.88 -7.17 -0.17
N ILE A 106 -5.55 -7.19 -0.17
CA ILE A 106 -4.77 -6.34 0.75
C ILE A 106 -5.01 -4.87 0.39
N CYS A 107 -5.42 -4.04 1.35
CA CYS A 107 -5.78 -2.64 1.13
C CYS A 107 -4.56 -1.76 0.78
N PRO A 108 -4.58 -0.93 -0.29
CA PRO A 108 -5.63 -0.82 -1.29
C PRO A 108 -5.68 -2.05 -2.19
N CYS A 109 -6.87 -2.67 -2.30
CA CYS A 109 -7.05 -3.89 -3.08
C CYS A 109 -6.75 -3.67 -4.57
N LEU A 110 -6.55 -4.74 -5.32
CA LEU A 110 -6.20 -4.70 -6.74
C LEU A 110 -7.19 -3.83 -7.55
N GLU A 111 -8.49 -4.00 -7.33
CA GLU A 111 -9.53 -3.21 -8.02
C GLU A 111 -9.36 -1.70 -7.76
N THR A 112 -9.17 -1.31 -6.49
CA THR A 112 -8.94 0.08 -6.10
C THR A 112 -7.64 0.63 -6.71
N ARG A 113 -6.55 -0.16 -6.72
CA ARG A 113 -5.29 0.20 -7.41
C ARG A 113 -5.47 0.37 -8.92
N MET A 114 -6.40 -0.37 -9.52
CA MET A 114 -6.80 -0.31 -10.93
C MET A 114 -7.87 0.77 -11.21
N ASN A 115 -7.97 1.78 -10.34
CA ASN A 115 -8.83 2.95 -10.47
C ASN A 115 -10.33 2.66 -10.41
N GLN A 116 -10.77 1.64 -9.67
CA GLN A 116 -12.20 1.40 -9.40
C GLN A 116 -12.92 2.66 -8.87
N VAL A 117 -12.32 3.38 -7.91
CA VAL A 117 -12.89 4.62 -7.34
C VAL A 117 -13.16 5.67 -8.42
N ARG A 118 -12.30 5.75 -9.46
CA ARG A 118 -12.51 6.68 -10.58
C ARG A 118 -13.70 6.28 -11.46
N LYS A 119 -14.01 4.98 -11.53
CA LYS A 119 -15.12 4.43 -12.34
C LYS A 119 -16.45 4.46 -11.59
N GLU A 120 -16.42 4.04 -10.32
CA GLU A 120 -17.63 3.80 -9.50
C GLU A 120 -17.93 4.94 -8.52
N GLY A 121 -17.00 5.88 -8.34
CA GLY A 121 -17.13 6.98 -7.37
C GLY A 121 -16.64 6.66 -5.96
N SER A 122 -16.54 5.38 -5.60
CA SER A 122 -16.03 4.91 -4.30
C SER A 122 -15.33 3.56 -4.43
N CYS A 123 -14.62 3.14 -3.38
CA CYS A 123 -14.34 1.72 -3.18
C CYS A 123 -15.57 1.05 -2.55
N LEU A 124 -15.56 -0.28 -2.52
CA LEU A 124 -16.64 -1.09 -1.93
C LEU A 124 -16.70 -0.98 -0.41
#